data_AF-A0A7Y6A1Q0-F1
#
_entry.id   AF-A0A7Y6A1Q0-F1
#
_cell.length_a   1.000
_cell.length_b   1.000
_cell.length_c   1.000
_cell.angle_alpha   90.00
_cell.angle_beta   90.00
_cell.angle_gamma   90.00
#
_symmetry.space_group_name_H-M   'P 1'
#
loop_
_entity.id
_entity.type
_entity.pdbx_description
1 polymer ?
#
loop_
_entity_poly.entity_id
_entity_poly.type
_entity_poly.pdbx_seq_one_letter_code
_entity_poly.pdbx_strand_id
1 'polypeptide(L)'
;MRPMLTVQVALSTAIGGFVAGLLALGVGSSTLSVGAGVAVRTALVVLVLVLAPAIAVRRHLLDVDRAVLRRSAAVGLVLGYLLDPLSWLGRAFVAQSFVPVGLASAVVDLVLWTGVGMGAVLLATRSATHREPVGYEPAV
;
A
#
# COMPACT_ATOMS: atom_id res chain seq x y z
N MET A 1 -7.75 14.28 10.42
CA MET A 1 -7.22 13.52 9.26
C MET A 1 -6.27 14.43 8.50
N ARG A 2 -5.23 13.89 7.84
CA ARG A 2 -4.30 14.66 6.99
C ARG A 2 -4.53 14.35 5.51
N PRO A 3 -5.16 15.26 4.74
CA PRO A 3 -5.53 14.98 3.35
C PRO A 3 -4.31 14.78 2.45
N MET A 4 -3.22 15.53 2.68
CA MET A 4 -2.00 15.40 1.89
C MET A 4 -1.38 13.99 1.96
N LEU A 5 -1.32 13.40 3.16
CA LEU A 5 -0.83 12.03 3.34
C LEU A 5 -1.75 11.02 2.69
N THR A 6 -3.07 11.20 2.81
CA THR A 6 -4.07 10.36 2.15
C THR A 6 -3.86 10.35 0.64
N VAL A 7 -3.71 11.54 0.03
CA VAL A 7 -3.47 11.69 -1.41
C VAL A 7 -2.13 11.07 -1.81
N GLN A 8 -1.08 11.30 -1.04
CA GLN A 8 0.23 10.71 -1.33
C GLN A 8 0.21 9.18 -1.30
N VAL A 9 -0.43 8.57 -0.30
CA VAL A 9 -0.58 7.11 -0.22
C VAL A 9 -1.46 6.59 -1.36
N ALA A 10 -2.56 7.27 -1.67
CA ALA A 10 -3.44 6.88 -2.77
C ALA A 10 -2.72 6.90 -4.12
N LEU A 11 -2.07 8.01 -4.46
CA LEU A 11 -1.38 8.15 -5.74
C LEU A 11 -0.18 7.22 -5.87
N SER A 12 0.65 7.11 -4.82
CA SER A 12 1.84 6.25 -4.88
C SER A 12 1.48 4.78 -5.03
N THR A 13 0.41 4.32 -4.36
CA THR A 13 -0.03 2.92 -4.48
C THR A 13 -0.78 2.66 -5.78
N ALA A 14 -1.61 3.60 -6.27
CA ALA A 14 -2.28 3.50 -7.57
C ALA A 14 -1.26 3.44 -8.72
N ILE A 15 -0.32 4.39 -8.75
CA ILE A 15 0.72 4.46 -9.79
C ILE A 15 1.64 3.24 -9.70
N GLY A 16 2.08 2.87 -8.49
CA GLY A 16 2.93 1.71 -8.30
C GLY A 16 2.24 0.40 -8.69
N GLY A 17 0.96 0.23 -8.35
CA GLY A 17 0.16 -0.93 -8.75
C GLY A 17 -0.05 -1.01 -10.26
N PHE A 18 -0.32 0.12 -10.89
CA PHE A 18 -0.45 0.20 -12.35
C PHE A 18 0.85 -0.19 -13.06
N VAL A 19 1.98 0.39 -12.65
CA VAL A 19 3.31 0.06 -13.20
C VAL A 19 3.65 -1.41 -12.96
N ALA A 20 3.39 -1.94 -11.76
CA ALA A 20 3.58 -3.35 -11.44
C ALA A 20 2.77 -4.26 -12.37
N GLY A 21 1.52 -3.89 -12.65
CA GLY A 21 0.66 -4.61 -13.57
C GLY A 21 1.15 -4.57 -15.03
N LEU A 22 1.65 -3.42 -15.50
CA LEU A 22 2.24 -3.32 -16.84
C LEU A 22 3.51 -4.18 -16.98
N LEU A 23 4.39 -4.15 -15.99
CA LEU A 23 5.60 -4.98 -15.98
C LEU A 23 5.25 -6.47 -15.97
N ALA A 24 4.26 -6.86 -15.17
CA ALA A 24 3.75 -8.23 -15.14
C ALA A 24 3.14 -8.69 -16.47
N LEU A 25 2.44 -7.81 -17.20
CA LEU A 25 1.95 -8.10 -18.54
C LEU A 25 3.11 -8.37 -19.50
N GLY A 26 4.20 -7.59 -19.43
CA GLY A 26 5.41 -7.83 -20.22
C GLY A 26 6.13 -9.15 -19.87
N VAL A 27 6.14 -9.54 -18.60
CA VAL A 27 6.70 -10.84 -18.19
C VAL A 27 5.81 -12.00 -18.63
N GLY A 28 4.49 -11.87 -18.46
CA GLY A 28 3.54 -12.90 -18.88
C GLY A 28 3.58 -13.15 -20.39
N SER A 29 3.72 -12.10 -21.19
CA SER A 29 3.81 -12.22 -22.66
C SER A 29 5.13 -12.84 -23.12
N SER A 30 6.25 -12.52 -22.46
CA SER A 30 7.57 -13.06 -22.82
C SER A 30 7.79 -14.51 -22.38
N THR A 31 7.12 -14.95 -21.31
CA THR A 31 7.25 -16.30 -20.77
C THR A 31 6.17 -17.27 -21.24
N LEU A 32 5.16 -16.79 -21.98
CA LEU A 32 3.96 -17.54 -22.38
C LEU A 32 3.24 -18.23 -21.18
N SER A 33 3.48 -17.72 -19.97
CA SER A 33 2.97 -18.29 -18.72
C SER A 33 2.16 -17.25 -17.96
N VAL A 34 0.86 -17.49 -17.87
CA VAL A 34 -0.06 -16.65 -17.08
C VAL A 34 0.35 -16.64 -15.61
N GLY A 35 0.80 -17.78 -15.08
CA GLY A 35 1.24 -17.91 -13.70
C GLY A 35 2.46 -17.04 -13.38
N ALA A 36 3.44 -16.96 -14.28
CA ALA A 36 4.64 -16.13 -14.09
C ALA A 36 4.29 -14.64 -14.05
N GLY A 37 3.41 -14.18 -14.95
CA GLY A 37 2.92 -12.80 -14.94
C GLY A 37 2.20 -12.45 -13.63
N VAL A 38 1.31 -13.33 -13.15
CA VAL A 38 0.59 -13.13 -11.88
C VAL A 38 1.54 -13.10 -10.68
N ALA A 39 2.53 -14.00 -10.64
CA ALA A 39 3.50 -14.04 -9.55
C ALA A 39 4.32 -12.74 -9.47
N VAL A 40 4.86 -12.27 -10.60
CA VAL A 40 5.63 -11.02 -10.67
C VAL A 40 4.77 -9.83 -10.27
N ARG A 41 3.53 -9.76 -10.78
CA ARG A 41 2.58 -8.72 -10.39
C ARG A 41 2.39 -8.68 -8.88
N THR A 42 2.08 -9.82 -8.30
CA THR A 42 1.77 -9.94 -6.87
C THR A 42 2.97 -9.50 -6.04
N ALA A 43 4.17 -9.94 -6.39
CA ALA A 43 5.40 -9.53 -5.71
C ALA A 43 5.63 -8.01 -5.79
N LEU A 44 5.47 -7.40 -6.98
CA LEU A 44 5.66 -5.97 -7.17
C LEU A 44 4.60 -5.14 -6.45
N VAL A 45 3.33 -5.55 -6.49
CA VAL A 45 2.24 -4.87 -5.77
C VAL A 45 2.45 -4.94 -4.26
N VAL A 46 2.84 -6.12 -3.72
CA VAL A 46 3.22 -6.25 -2.30
C VAL A 46 4.35 -5.28 -1.97
N LEU A 47 5.39 -5.22 -2.81
CA LEU A 47 6.53 -4.34 -2.57
C LEU A 47 6.10 -2.86 -2.53
N VAL A 48 5.26 -2.42 -3.47
CA VAL A 48 4.69 -1.06 -3.49
C VAL A 48 3.87 -0.78 -2.25
N LEU A 49 2.97 -1.70 -1.88
CA LEU A 49 2.10 -1.57 -0.70
C LEU A 49 2.87 -1.57 0.62
N VAL A 50 4.02 -2.23 0.67
CA VAL A 50 4.87 -2.21 1.85
C VAL A 50 5.69 -0.92 1.90
N LEU A 51 6.39 -0.58 0.81
CA LEU A 51 7.35 0.52 0.82
C LEU A 51 6.69 1.89 0.82
N ALA A 52 5.72 2.15 -0.08
CA ALA A 52 5.20 3.50 -0.28
C ALA A 52 4.45 4.03 0.97
N PRO A 53 3.50 3.29 1.56
CA PRO A 53 2.84 3.72 2.80
C PRO A 53 3.80 3.79 3.99
N ALA A 54 4.72 2.84 4.13
CA ALA A 54 5.68 2.85 5.24
C ALA A 54 6.61 4.07 5.19
N ILE A 55 7.13 4.41 4.00
CA ILE A 55 7.99 5.58 3.82
C ILE A 55 7.19 6.87 4.04
N ALA A 56 5.99 6.97 3.47
CA ALA A 56 5.12 8.14 3.65
C ALA A 56 4.81 8.40 5.12
N VAL A 57 4.45 7.35 5.87
CA VAL A 57 4.14 7.46 7.30
C VAL A 57 5.38 7.76 8.12
N ARG A 58 6.53 7.10 7.84
CA ARG A 58 7.80 7.34 8.57
C ARG A 58 8.23 8.80 8.56
N ARG A 59 8.02 9.50 7.44
CA ARG A 59 8.37 10.93 7.30
C ARG A 59 7.54 11.85 8.21
N HIS A 60 6.42 11.39 8.75
CA HIS A 60 5.52 12.19 9.58
C HIS A 60 5.34 11.64 11.00
N LEU A 61 6.12 10.64 11.41
CA LEU A 61 6.00 10.01 12.72
C LEU A 61 6.34 10.94 13.90
N LEU A 62 7.17 11.98 13.67
CA LEU A 62 7.59 12.92 14.72
C LEU A 62 6.61 14.07 14.92
N ASP A 63 5.81 14.40 13.91
CA ASP A 63 4.97 15.61 13.91
C ASP A 63 3.48 15.30 14.15
N VAL A 64 3.07 14.02 14.10
CA VAL A 64 1.66 13.65 14.00
C VAL A 64 1.34 12.42 14.84
N ASP A 65 0.18 12.45 15.48
CA ASP A 65 -0.40 11.30 16.16
C ASP A 65 -0.52 10.07 15.26
N ARG A 66 -0.12 8.92 15.82
CA ARG A 66 -0.15 7.63 15.14
C ARG A 66 -1.56 7.25 14.67
N ALA A 67 -2.58 7.59 15.46
CA ALA A 67 -3.98 7.33 15.10
C ALA A 67 -4.39 8.10 13.84
N VAL A 68 -3.95 9.35 13.70
CA VAL A 68 -4.24 10.18 12.53
C VAL A 68 -3.50 9.65 11.30
N LEU A 69 -2.22 9.26 11.44
CA LEU A 69 -1.44 8.67 10.36
C LEU A 69 -2.08 7.37 9.83
N ARG A 70 -2.49 6.49 10.76
CA ARG A 70 -3.17 5.22 10.44
C ARG A 70 -4.47 5.45 9.69
N ARG A 71 -5.32 6.37 10.16
CA ARG A 71 -6.62 6.66 9.52
C ARG A 71 -6.43 7.27 8.14
N SER A 72 -5.49 8.20 7.98
CA SER A 72 -5.17 8.79 6.68
C SER A 72 -4.60 7.77 5.70
N ALA A 73 -3.71 6.87 6.15
CA ALA A 73 -3.16 5.82 5.31
C ALA A 73 -4.22 4.79 4.89
N ALA A 74 -5.11 4.39 5.79
CA ALA A 74 -6.20 3.46 5.48
C ALA A 74 -7.11 3.99 4.36
N VAL A 75 -7.53 5.27 4.48
CA VAL A 75 -8.33 5.91 3.42
C VAL A 75 -7.53 6.05 2.13
N GLY A 76 -6.24 6.40 2.23
CA GLY A 76 -5.35 6.49 1.08
C GLY A 76 -5.22 5.17 0.33
N LEU A 77 -5.11 4.05 1.04
CA LEU A 77 -5.02 2.71 0.44
C LEU A 77 -6.29 2.32 -0.31
N VAL A 78 -7.46 2.59 0.28
CA VAL A 78 -8.75 2.33 -0.38
C VAL A 78 -8.88 3.19 -1.64
N LEU A 79 -8.56 4.48 -1.55
CA LEU A 79 -8.58 5.37 -2.72
C LEU A 79 -7.56 4.96 -3.77
N GLY A 80 -6.37 4.53 -3.37
CA GLY A 80 -5.33 4.04 -4.28
C GLY A 80 -5.77 2.82 -5.06
N TYR A 81 -6.46 1.87 -4.41
CA TYR A 81 -7.05 0.72 -5.08
C TYR A 81 -8.13 1.14 -6.10
N LEU A 82 -9.02 2.05 -5.72
CA LEU A 82 -10.08 2.55 -6.59
C LEU A 82 -9.55 3.39 -7.76
N LEU A 83 -8.39 4.02 -7.61
CA LEU A 83 -7.75 4.80 -8.66
C LEU A 83 -6.89 3.94 -9.60
N ASP A 84 -6.52 2.71 -9.24
CA ASP A 84 -5.78 1.81 -10.12
C ASP A 84 -6.71 1.30 -11.24
N PRO A 85 -6.48 1.66 -12.51
CA PRO A 85 -7.33 1.20 -13.63
C PRO A 85 -7.39 -0.33 -13.75
N LEU A 86 -6.32 -1.02 -13.35
CA LEU A 86 -6.25 -2.47 -13.44
C LEU A 86 -7.17 -3.15 -12.42
N SER A 87 -7.53 -2.47 -11.33
CA SER A 87 -8.46 -3.00 -10.34
C SER A 87 -9.86 -3.19 -10.90
N TRP A 88 -10.30 -2.26 -11.73
CA TRP A 88 -11.59 -2.30 -12.44
C TRP A 88 -11.65 -3.41 -13.50
N LEU A 89 -10.49 -3.82 -14.03
CA LEU A 89 -10.37 -4.94 -14.96
C LEU A 89 -10.34 -6.29 -14.24
N GLY A 90 -10.49 -6.31 -12.90
CA GLY A 90 -10.41 -7.51 -12.07
C GLY A 90 -9.01 -8.13 -12.05
N ARG A 91 -8.03 -7.37 -12.51
CA ARG A 91 -6.63 -7.74 -12.53
C ARG A 91 -5.96 -6.71 -11.65
N ALA A 92 -6.22 -6.63 -10.35
CA ALA A 92 -5.58 -5.64 -9.47
C ALA A 92 -4.38 -6.26 -8.75
N PHE A 93 -4.59 -7.46 -8.22
CA PHE A 93 -3.61 -8.08 -7.35
C PHE A 93 -3.50 -9.59 -7.59
N VAL A 94 -4.31 -10.42 -6.94
CA VAL A 94 -4.16 -11.89 -7.02
C VAL A 94 -5.49 -12.66 -6.96
N ALA A 95 -6.61 -12.01 -6.60
CA ALA A 95 -7.89 -12.69 -6.38
C ALA A 95 -8.40 -13.45 -7.62
N GLN A 96 -8.08 -12.97 -8.82
CA GLN A 96 -8.40 -13.65 -10.09
C GLN A 96 -7.85 -15.09 -10.18
N SER A 97 -6.86 -15.45 -9.36
CA SER A 97 -6.31 -16.82 -9.30
C SER A 97 -7.17 -17.80 -8.52
N PHE A 98 -8.08 -17.31 -7.69
CA PHE A 98 -8.88 -18.12 -6.76
C PHE A 98 -10.38 -17.92 -6.91
N VAL A 99 -10.80 -16.77 -7.44
CA VAL A 99 -12.19 -16.36 -7.58
C VAL A 99 -12.43 -15.84 -9.01
N PRO A 100 -13.58 -16.16 -9.63
CA PRO A 100 -13.94 -15.59 -10.93
C PRO A 100 -13.88 -14.06 -10.93
N VAL A 101 -13.45 -13.49 -12.05
CA VAL A 101 -13.37 -12.04 -12.24
C VAL A 101 -14.75 -11.41 -12.07
N GLY A 102 -14.87 -10.49 -11.11
CA GLY A 102 -16.11 -9.78 -10.82
C GLY A 102 -16.05 -9.04 -9.48
N LEU A 103 -17.22 -8.74 -8.92
CA LEU A 103 -17.31 -7.99 -7.66
C LEU A 103 -16.65 -8.74 -6.49
N ALA A 104 -16.80 -10.06 -6.43
CA ALA A 104 -16.19 -10.89 -5.39
C ALA A 104 -14.64 -10.82 -5.43
N SER A 105 -14.03 -10.95 -6.62
CA SER A 105 -12.57 -10.82 -6.76
C SER A 105 -12.10 -9.41 -6.43
N ALA A 106 -12.86 -8.37 -6.80
CA ALA A 106 -12.54 -6.99 -6.47
C ALA A 106 -12.58 -6.71 -4.96
N VAL A 107 -13.55 -7.29 -4.23
CA VAL A 107 -13.62 -7.17 -2.77
C VAL A 107 -12.43 -7.88 -2.11
N VAL A 108 -12.08 -9.08 -2.57
CA VAL A 108 -10.92 -9.83 -2.05
C VAL A 108 -9.63 -9.05 -2.32
N ASP A 109 -9.43 -8.55 -3.53
CA ASP A 109 -8.25 -7.75 -3.88
C ASP A 109 -8.19 -6.45 -3.05
N LEU A 110 -9.31 -5.76 -2.83
CA LEU A 110 -9.37 -4.57 -1.97
C LEU A 110 -8.97 -4.90 -0.52
N VAL A 111 -9.49 -6.00 0.03
CA VAL A 111 -9.17 -6.45 1.40
C VAL A 111 -7.69 -6.81 1.52
N LEU A 112 -7.14 -7.52 0.54
CA LEU A 112 -5.72 -7.87 0.52
C LEU A 112 -4.83 -6.63 0.35
N TRP A 113 -5.19 -5.72 -0.56
CA TRP A 113 -4.47 -4.47 -0.82
C TRP A 113 -4.40 -3.59 0.43
N THR A 114 -5.56 -3.36 1.06
CA THR A 114 -5.66 -2.55 2.27
C THR A 114 -5.02 -3.27 3.46
N GLY A 115 -5.19 -4.58 3.60
CA GLY A 115 -4.60 -5.38 4.67
C GLY A 115 -3.07 -5.37 4.63
N VAL A 116 -2.47 -5.62 3.47
CA VAL A 116 -1.00 -5.60 3.29
C VAL A 116 -0.45 -4.20 3.53
N GLY A 117 -1.04 -3.17 2.91
CA GLY A 117 -0.59 -1.79 3.10
C GLY A 117 -0.74 -1.32 4.55
N MET A 118 -1.82 -1.68 5.22
CA MET A 118 -2.03 -1.32 6.62
C MET A 118 -1.08 -2.07 7.55
N GLY A 119 -0.78 -3.33 7.28
CA GLY A 119 0.25 -4.10 7.99
C GLY A 119 1.60 -3.39 7.97
N ALA A 120 2.00 -2.88 6.80
CA ALA A 120 3.23 -2.10 6.65
C ALA A 120 3.20 -0.78 7.45
N VAL A 121 2.07 -0.07 7.44
CA VAL A 121 1.88 1.16 8.25
C VAL A 121 1.95 0.86 9.75
N LEU A 122 1.36 -0.24 10.21
CA LEU A 122 1.40 -0.66 11.62
C LEU A 122 2.84 -0.98 12.04
N LEU A 123 3.58 -1.73 11.23
CA LEU A 123 4.99 -2.02 11.44
C LEU A 123 5.83 -0.74 11.48
N ALA A 124 5.64 0.15 10.50
CA ALA A 124 6.35 1.42 10.42
C ALA A 124 6.09 2.34 11.62
N THR A 125 4.87 2.34 12.16
CA THR A 125 4.49 3.14 13.35
C THR A 125 4.90 2.51 14.68
N ARG A 126 5.23 1.21 14.72
CA ARG A 126 5.69 0.53 15.94
C ARG A 126 7.15 0.83 16.28
N SER A 127 8.02 0.97 15.28
CA SER A 127 9.48 1.15 15.50
C SER A 127 9.89 2.48 16.13
N ALA A 128 8.99 3.44 16.31
CA ALA A 128 9.26 4.68 17.01
C ALA A 128 9.02 4.49 18.53
N THR A 129 9.88 3.76 19.22
CA THR A 129 9.82 3.61 20.68
C THR A 129 10.71 4.69 21.32
N HIS A 130 10.12 5.53 22.18
CA HIS A 130 10.76 6.41 23.18
C HIS A 130 12.03 7.17 22.72
N ARG A 131 11.87 8.44 22.30
CA ARG A 131 12.87 9.45 22.68
C ARG A 131 12.39 10.04 23.99
N GLU A 132 13.09 9.74 25.08
CA GLU A 132 12.92 10.44 26.34
C GLU A 132 12.98 11.95 26.08
N PRO A 133 12.11 12.76 26.70
CA PRO A 133 12.28 14.19 26.68
C PRO A 133 13.64 14.47 27.30
N VAL A 134 14.56 15.08 26.53
CA VAL A 134 15.81 15.61 27.07
C VAL A 134 15.39 16.73 28.02
N GLY A 135 15.18 16.37 29.28
CA GLY A 135 14.93 17.28 30.37
C GLY A 135 16.17 18.15 30.50
N TYR A 136 16.07 19.37 30.01
CA TYR A 136 17.03 20.41 30.33
C TYR A 136 16.68 20.87 31.74
N GLU A 137 17.28 20.25 32.76
CA GLU A 137 17.31 20.85 34.09
C GLU A 137 18.15 22.13 34.00
N PRO A 138 17.59 23.32 34.31
CA PRO A 138 18.41 24.50 34.45
C PRO A 138 19.33 24.30 35.66
N ALA A 139 20.64 24.36 35.42
CA ALA A 139 21.63 24.42 36.50
C ALA A 139 21.31 25.63 37.39
N VAL A 140 21.02 25.36 38.66
CA VAL A 140 20.88 26.34 39.74
C VAL A 140 22.26 26.69 40.27
#